data_AF-A0A4R3MQ10-F1
#
_entry.id   AF-A0A4R3MQ10-F1
#
_cell.length_a   1.000
_cell.length_b   1.000
_cell.length_c   1.000
_cell.angle_alpha   90.00
_cell.angle_beta   90.00
_cell.angle_gamma   90.00
#
_symmetry.space_group_name_H-M   'P 1'
#
loop_
_entity.id
_entity.type
_entity.pdbx_description
1 polymer ?
#
loop_
_entity_poly.entity_id
_entity_poly.type
_entity_poly.pdbx_seq_one_letter_code
_entity_poly.pdbx_strand_id
1 'polypeptide(L)'
;MLKKRDLSEVHALFELLIHPEVYPFVREKADSYEEYLFMTKQIIEAEERGELISRTISNEKLQPIGTITLYHINNRSGFLATWIGKPFFGKGYNQKAKETFLYELFSELGIDKVFMKIKKSNQRSIRAAEKLPYSEKGNLLYPAVYNEINREQEVYDLYVIRKTNYLYAMYGDSTFDMEEINLEA
;
A
#
# COMPACT_ATOMS: atom_id res chain seq x y z
N MET A 1 -9.78 9.23 4.62
CA MET A 1 -10.66 8.10 4.25
C MET A 1 -10.17 7.48 2.96
N LEU A 2 -10.48 6.20 2.72
CA LEU A 2 -10.16 5.51 1.47
C LEU A 2 -11.40 5.43 0.58
N LYS A 3 -11.21 5.51 -0.74
CA LYS A 3 -12.25 5.27 -1.73
C LYS A 3 -11.66 4.69 -3.01
N LYS A 4 -12.51 4.09 -3.86
CA LYS A 4 -12.08 3.64 -5.20
C LYS A 4 -11.51 4.80 -6.01
N ARG A 5 -10.61 4.47 -6.93
CA ARG A 5 -10.00 5.43 -7.85
C ARG A 5 -11.08 6.09 -8.72
N ASP A 6 -10.94 7.38 -8.95
CA ASP A 6 -11.86 8.17 -9.78
C ASP A 6 -11.04 9.10 -10.68
N LEU A 7 -11.39 9.16 -11.97
CA LEU A 7 -10.74 9.99 -12.97
C LEU A 7 -10.91 11.49 -12.69
N SER A 8 -11.99 11.88 -12.00
CA SER A 8 -12.24 13.27 -11.59
C SER A 8 -11.17 13.82 -10.64
N GLU A 9 -10.43 12.94 -9.96
CA GLU A 9 -9.42 13.30 -8.96
C GLU A 9 -8.00 13.42 -9.52
N VAL A 10 -7.80 12.99 -10.76
CA VAL A 10 -6.49 12.90 -11.40
C VAL A 10 -5.79 14.26 -11.42
N HIS A 11 -6.53 15.34 -11.65
CA HIS A 11 -5.96 16.68 -11.70
C HIS A 11 -5.30 17.06 -10.36
N ALA A 12 -6.07 16.99 -9.27
CA ALA A 12 -5.55 17.29 -7.93
C ALA A 12 -4.44 16.34 -7.48
N LEU A 13 -4.50 15.06 -7.85
CA LEU A 13 -3.45 14.10 -7.54
C LEU A 13 -2.17 14.36 -8.35
N PHE A 14 -2.28 14.75 -9.61
CA PHE A 14 -1.12 15.02 -10.46
C PHE A 14 -0.30 16.19 -9.93
N GLU A 15 -0.95 17.28 -9.49
CA GLU A 15 -0.28 18.43 -8.86
C GLU A 15 0.55 18.02 -7.63
N LEU A 16 0.08 17.03 -6.86
CA LEU A 16 0.81 16.50 -5.70
C LEU A 16 1.92 15.51 -6.09
N LEU A 17 1.70 14.73 -7.15
CA LEU A 17 2.58 13.66 -7.61
C LEU A 17 3.91 14.18 -8.15
N ILE A 18 3.87 15.27 -8.94
CA ILE A 18 5.06 15.86 -9.59
C ILE A 18 6.00 16.58 -8.61
N HIS A 19 5.62 16.71 -7.34
CA HIS A 19 6.45 17.35 -6.34
C HIS A 19 7.80 16.62 -6.17
N PRO A 20 8.97 17.29 -6.16
CA PRO A 20 10.29 16.64 -6.10
C PRO A 20 10.54 15.72 -4.89
N GLU A 21 9.86 15.95 -3.77
CA GLU A 21 9.92 15.07 -2.58
C GLU A 21 8.95 13.86 -2.61
N VAL A 22 8.09 13.80 -3.62
CA VAL A 22 7.08 12.75 -3.84
C VAL A 22 7.50 11.92 -5.04
N TYR A 23 7.68 12.58 -6.20
CA TYR A 23 7.93 11.95 -7.50
C TYR A 23 9.01 10.86 -7.46
N PRO A 24 10.21 11.02 -6.86
CA PRO A 24 11.25 9.98 -6.86
C PRO A 24 10.85 8.62 -6.27
N PHE A 25 9.77 8.59 -5.48
CA PHE A 25 9.31 7.43 -4.72
C PHE A 25 7.96 6.87 -5.18
N VAL A 26 7.28 7.50 -6.15
CA VAL A 26 6.03 6.95 -6.71
C VAL A 26 6.32 5.82 -7.70
N ARG A 27 5.37 4.88 -7.82
CA ARG A 27 5.42 3.78 -8.78
C ARG A 27 4.95 4.24 -10.16
N GLU A 28 3.80 4.90 -10.21
CA GLU A 28 3.25 5.49 -11.44
C GLU A 28 3.98 6.79 -11.75
N LYS A 29 5.03 6.68 -12.57
CA LYS A 29 5.79 7.83 -13.06
C LYS A 29 5.10 8.40 -14.28
N ALA A 30 4.57 9.61 -14.14
CA ALA A 30 3.96 10.34 -15.24
C ALA A 30 4.57 11.74 -15.32
N ASP A 31 4.98 12.14 -16.52
CA ASP A 31 5.61 13.43 -16.80
C ASP A 31 4.58 14.47 -17.26
N SER A 32 3.35 14.04 -17.54
CA SER A 32 2.23 14.90 -17.92
C SER A 32 0.92 14.49 -17.25
N TYR A 33 -0.04 15.43 -17.22
CA TYR A 33 -1.37 15.17 -16.71
C TYR A 33 -2.09 14.10 -17.53
N GLU A 34 -1.96 14.16 -18.86
CA GLU A 34 -2.58 13.23 -19.81
C GLU A 34 -2.05 11.82 -19.61
N GLU A 35 -0.75 11.66 -19.38
CA GLU A 35 -0.13 10.38 -19.05
C GLU A 35 -0.66 9.84 -17.72
N TYR A 36 -0.74 10.69 -16.69
CA TYR A 36 -1.25 10.26 -15.38
C TYR A 36 -2.75 9.89 -15.44
N LEU A 37 -3.54 10.58 -16.26
CA LEU A 37 -4.94 10.26 -16.55
C LEU A 37 -5.05 8.88 -17.21
N PHE A 38 -4.25 8.64 -18.24
CA PHE A 38 -4.21 7.36 -18.94
C PHE A 38 -3.80 6.22 -18.00
N MET A 39 -2.73 6.40 -17.22
CA MET A 39 -2.29 5.42 -16.22
C MET A 39 -3.38 5.14 -15.18
N THR A 40 -4.07 6.18 -14.70
CA THR A 40 -5.16 6.00 -13.72
C THR A 40 -6.32 5.21 -14.31
N LYS A 41 -6.67 5.45 -15.57
CA LYS A 41 -7.67 4.64 -16.28
C LYS A 41 -7.26 3.17 -16.36
N GLN A 42 -6.01 2.89 -16.73
CA GLN A 42 -5.48 1.52 -16.79
C GLN A 42 -5.49 0.83 -15.41
N ILE A 43 -5.24 1.58 -14.32
CA ILE A 43 -5.31 1.06 -12.95
C ILE A 43 -6.76 0.67 -12.59
N ILE A 44 -7.74 1.50 -12.94
CA ILE A 44 -9.16 1.19 -12.70
C ILE A 44 -9.56 -0.08 -13.45
N GLU A 45 -9.23 -0.18 -14.74
CA GLU A 45 -9.52 -1.37 -15.56
C GLU A 45 -8.80 -2.63 -15.04
N ALA A 46 -7.57 -2.50 -14.55
CA ALA A 46 -6.82 -3.61 -13.95
C ALA A 46 -7.41 -4.07 -12.61
N GLU A 47 -7.94 -3.15 -11.81
CA GLU A 47 -8.67 -3.49 -10.58
C GLU A 47 -9.97 -4.24 -10.88
N GLU A 48 -10.71 -3.85 -11.92
CA GLU A 48 -11.91 -4.56 -12.37
C GLU A 48 -11.61 -6.01 -12.81
N ARG A 49 -10.38 -6.27 -13.30
CA ARG A 49 -9.89 -7.62 -13.63
C ARG A 49 -9.28 -8.36 -12.43
N GLY A 50 -9.22 -7.75 -11.25
CA GLY A 50 -8.64 -8.35 -10.05
C GLY A 50 -7.11 -8.43 -10.04
N GLU A 51 -6.42 -7.69 -10.91
CA GLU A 51 -4.95 -7.71 -11.03
C GLU A 51 -4.25 -6.91 -9.93
N LEU A 52 -4.95 -5.93 -9.38
CA LEU A 52 -4.51 -5.03 -8.31
C LEU A 52 -5.71 -4.55 -7.50
N ILE A 53 -5.45 -3.97 -6.34
CA ILE A 53 -6.46 -3.29 -5.51
C ILE A 53 -5.94 -1.88 -5.23
N SER A 54 -6.71 -0.82 -5.54
CA SER A 54 -6.23 0.56 -5.43
C SER A 54 -7.25 1.51 -4.82
N ARG A 55 -6.80 2.40 -3.93
CA ARG A 55 -7.64 3.41 -3.30
C ARG A 55 -7.01 4.79 -3.42
N THR A 56 -7.86 5.80 -3.63
CA THR A 56 -7.50 7.18 -3.34
C THR A 56 -7.55 7.38 -1.83
N ILE A 57 -6.53 8.06 -1.30
CA ILE A 57 -6.49 8.53 0.08
C ILE A 57 -7.03 9.96 0.09
N SER A 58 -8.07 10.20 0.88
CA SER A 58 -8.65 11.54 1.07
C SER A 58 -8.42 12.08 2.48
N ASN A 59 -8.28 13.39 2.60
CA ASN A 59 -8.26 14.09 3.90
C ASN A 59 -9.68 14.23 4.49
N GLU A 60 -9.81 14.95 5.60
CA GLU A 60 -11.07 15.19 6.32
C GLU A 60 -12.07 16.01 5.50
N LYS A 61 -11.60 16.78 4.50
CA LYS A 61 -12.43 17.56 3.57
C LYS A 61 -12.75 16.79 2.29
N LEU A 62 -12.54 15.47 2.28
CA LEU A 62 -12.71 14.59 1.11
C LEU A 62 -11.84 14.94 -0.10
N GLN A 63 -10.80 15.76 0.08
CA GLN A 63 -9.87 16.08 -1.00
C GLN A 63 -8.91 14.90 -1.21
N PRO A 64 -8.60 14.52 -2.45
CA PRO A 64 -7.60 13.51 -2.74
C PRO A 64 -6.20 14.01 -2.36
N ILE A 65 -5.46 13.23 -1.60
CA ILE A 65 -4.15 13.60 -1.06
C ILE A 65 -3.04 12.59 -1.38
N GLY A 66 -3.37 11.49 -2.06
CA GLY A 66 -2.43 10.42 -2.36
C GLY A 66 -3.15 9.14 -2.74
N THR A 67 -2.38 8.06 -2.87
CA THR A 67 -2.90 6.75 -3.28
C THR A 67 -2.25 5.63 -2.50
N ILE A 68 -2.97 4.52 -2.36
CA ILE A 68 -2.49 3.26 -1.82
C ILE A 68 -2.93 2.13 -2.73
N THR A 69 -2.01 1.24 -3.09
CA THR A 69 -2.25 0.17 -4.06
C THR A 69 -1.56 -1.11 -3.62
N LEU A 70 -2.29 -2.23 -3.66
CA LEU A 70 -1.72 -3.58 -3.67
C LEU A 70 -1.60 -4.02 -5.12
N TYR A 71 -0.39 -4.34 -5.58
CA TYR A 71 -0.11 -4.73 -6.97
C TYR A 71 0.73 -6.01 -7.03
N HIS A 72 0.83 -6.61 -8.22
CA HIS A 72 1.47 -7.92 -8.44
C HIS A 72 0.89 -8.98 -7.49
N ILE A 73 -0.45 -9.06 -7.47
CA ILE A 73 -1.15 -10.00 -6.61
C ILE A 73 -0.94 -11.41 -7.17
N ASN A 74 -0.37 -12.30 -6.36
CA ASN A 74 -0.21 -13.71 -6.66
C ASN A 74 -0.26 -14.51 -5.36
N ASN A 75 -0.94 -15.66 -5.36
CA ASN A 75 -1.09 -16.53 -4.19
C ASN A 75 -1.46 -15.76 -2.91
N ARG A 76 -2.53 -14.96 -2.99
CA ARG A 76 -3.05 -14.13 -1.87
C ARG A 76 -2.00 -13.21 -1.25
N SER A 77 -1.00 -12.82 -2.03
CA SER A 77 0.10 -11.95 -1.61
C SER A 77 0.34 -10.87 -2.65
N GLY A 78 0.76 -9.68 -2.24
CA GLY A 78 1.09 -8.61 -3.19
C GLY A 78 2.05 -7.57 -2.60
N PHE A 79 2.45 -6.61 -3.42
CA PHE A 79 3.28 -5.49 -3.00
C PHE A 79 2.42 -4.26 -2.74
N LEU A 80 2.66 -3.60 -1.60
CA LEU A 80 2.02 -2.35 -1.24
C LEU A 80 2.87 -1.18 -1.72
N ALA A 81 2.25 -0.29 -2.49
CA ALA A 81 2.76 1.05 -2.77
C ALA A 81 1.85 2.08 -2.10
N THR A 82 2.45 3.13 -1.55
CA THR A 82 1.69 4.25 -0.98
C THR A 82 2.47 5.53 -1.17
N TRP A 83 1.78 6.58 -1.58
CA TRP A 83 2.34 7.93 -1.59
C TRP A 83 1.30 8.93 -1.12
N ILE A 84 1.77 10.02 -0.52
CA ILE A 84 0.99 11.14 -0.02
C ILE A 84 1.61 12.42 -0.58
N GLY A 85 0.80 13.42 -0.88
CA GLY A 85 1.30 14.74 -1.31
C GLY A 85 2.08 15.44 -0.22
N LYS A 86 3.10 16.22 -0.60
CA LYS A 86 3.99 16.95 0.32
C LYS A 86 3.26 17.77 1.41
N PRO A 87 2.18 18.51 1.11
CA PRO A 87 1.44 19.28 2.13
C PRO A 87 0.83 18.44 3.27
N PHE A 88 0.77 17.12 3.09
CA PHE A 88 0.13 16.17 4.00
C PHE A 88 1.13 15.25 4.73
N PHE A 89 2.44 15.44 4.52
CA PHE A 89 3.46 14.70 5.25
C PHE A 89 3.43 15.00 6.76
N GLY A 90 3.76 13.98 7.56
CA GLY A 90 3.82 14.10 9.02
C GLY A 90 2.46 14.19 9.74
N LYS A 91 1.34 14.22 9.00
CA LYS A 91 -0.02 14.37 9.56
C LYS A 91 -0.73 13.05 9.88
N GLY A 92 -0.03 11.92 9.82
CA GLY A 92 -0.58 10.59 10.14
C GLY A 92 -1.47 9.95 9.06
N TYR A 93 -1.75 10.61 7.94
CA TYR A 93 -2.61 10.03 6.87
C TYR A 93 -2.12 8.70 6.33
N ASN A 94 -0.80 8.56 6.12
CA ASN A 94 -0.22 7.32 5.61
C ASN A 94 -0.46 6.13 6.56
N GLN A 95 -0.39 6.37 7.87
CA GLN A 95 -0.64 5.33 8.87
C GLN A 95 -2.13 4.93 8.84
N LYS A 96 -3.05 5.89 8.97
CA LYS A 96 -4.50 5.65 8.91
C LYS A 96 -4.93 4.95 7.61
N ALA A 97 -4.35 5.36 6.48
CA ALA A 97 -4.59 4.76 5.18
C ALA A 97 -4.13 3.29 5.15
N LYS A 98 -2.94 2.98 5.66
CA LYS A 98 -2.44 1.60 5.75
C LYS A 98 -3.29 0.75 6.68
N GLU A 99 -3.67 1.25 7.85
CA GLU A 99 -4.52 0.52 8.79
C GLU A 99 -5.86 0.14 8.16
N THR A 100 -6.54 1.11 7.52
CA THR A 100 -7.82 0.88 6.83
C THR A 100 -7.66 -0.07 5.64
N PHE A 101 -6.62 0.14 4.83
CA PHE A 101 -6.41 -0.67 3.63
C PHE A 101 -6.02 -2.11 3.98
N LEU A 102 -5.14 -2.32 4.97
CA LEU A 102 -4.76 -3.66 5.41
C LEU A 102 -5.94 -4.42 6.00
N TYR A 103 -6.83 -3.74 6.73
CA TYR A 103 -8.09 -4.34 7.18
C TYR A 103 -8.91 -4.85 6.00
N GLU A 104 -9.17 -4.00 5.00
CA GLU A 104 -9.90 -4.37 3.77
C GLU A 104 -9.23 -5.57 3.08
N LEU A 105 -7.90 -5.53 2.88
CA LEU A 105 -7.15 -6.61 2.23
C LEU A 105 -7.28 -7.94 2.97
N PHE A 106 -7.10 -7.94 4.29
CA PHE A 106 -7.02 -9.16 5.11
C PHE A 106 -8.39 -9.72 5.50
N SER A 107 -9.36 -8.85 5.77
CA SER A 107 -10.69 -9.23 6.27
C SER A 107 -11.67 -9.48 5.14
N GLU A 108 -11.60 -8.72 4.05
CA GLU A 108 -12.63 -8.71 3.01
C GLU A 108 -12.15 -9.32 1.69
N LEU A 109 -10.89 -9.10 1.33
CA LEU A 109 -10.38 -9.44 -0.01
C LEU A 109 -9.49 -10.70 -0.07
N GLY A 110 -9.42 -11.45 1.03
CA GLY A 110 -8.75 -12.76 1.07
C GLY A 110 -7.24 -12.71 0.85
N ILE A 111 -6.58 -11.57 1.12
CA ILE A 111 -5.13 -11.47 1.13
C ILE A 111 -4.60 -12.03 2.46
N ASP A 112 -3.49 -12.75 2.40
CA ASP A 112 -2.85 -13.34 3.59
C ASP A 112 -1.55 -12.61 3.95
N LYS A 113 -0.92 -11.95 2.96
CA LYS A 113 0.41 -11.35 3.11
C LYS A 113 0.61 -10.14 2.21
N VAL A 114 1.22 -9.10 2.76
CA VAL A 114 1.56 -7.88 2.03
C VAL A 114 3.05 -7.61 2.16
N PHE A 115 3.71 -7.36 1.05
CA PHE A 115 5.11 -6.95 0.99
C PHE A 115 5.23 -5.45 0.79
N MET A 116 6.24 -4.82 1.38
CA MET A 116 6.64 -3.46 1.04
C MET A 116 8.10 -3.49 0.61
N LYS A 117 8.41 -3.06 -0.61
CA LYS A 117 9.78 -2.79 -1.02
C LYS A 117 10.09 -1.31 -0.84
N ILE A 118 11.09 -0.99 -0.05
CA ILE A 118 11.43 0.39 0.32
C ILE A 118 12.87 0.65 -0.10
N LYS A 119 13.10 1.70 -0.91
CA LYS A 119 14.47 2.09 -1.26
C LYS A 119 15.27 2.37 0.01
N LYS A 120 16.49 1.84 0.11
CA LYS A 120 17.42 2.07 1.23
C LYS A 120 17.72 3.56 1.45
N SER A 121 17.62 4.37 0.40
CA SER A 121 17.74 5.84 0.48
C SER A 121 16.50 6.56 1.03
N ASN A 122 15.33 5.91 1.08
CA ASN A 122 14.07 6.50 1.54
C ASN A 122 13.88 6.32 3.05
N GLN A 123 14.69 7.03 3.83
CA GLN A 123 14.70 6.98 5.29
C GLN A 123 13.33 7.31 5.92
N ARG A 124 12.51 8.15 5.27
CA ARG A 124 11.14 8.46 5.72
C ARG A 124 10.25 7.22 5.70
N SER A 125 10.31 6.44 4.62
CA SER A 125 9.47 5.25 4.46
C SER A 125 9.96 4.08 5.30
N ILE A 126 11.28 3.95 5.49
CA ILE A 126 11.89 2.98 6.42
C ILE A 126 11.37 3.22 7.83
N ARG A 127 11.53 4.43 8.37
CA ARG A 127 11.01 4.78 9.71
C ARG A 127 9.51 4.58 9.83
N ALA A 128 8.75 4.84 8.75
CA ALA A 128 7.30 4.63 8.75
C ALA A 128 6.93 3.14 8.77
N ALA A 129 7.72 2.26 8.16
CA ALA A 129 7.51 0.81 8.21
C ALA A 129 7.93 0.22 9.56
N GLU A 130 9.07 0.64 10.10
CA GLU A 130 9.59 0.18 11.40
C GLU A 130 8.73 0.62 12.59
N LYS A 131 7.88 1.65 12.42
CA LYS A 131 6.88 2.06 13.42
C LYS A 131 5.65 1.15 13.48
N LEU A 132 5.42 0.30 12.48
CA LEU A 132 4.26 -0.58 12.44
C LEU A 132 4.57 -1.83 13.28
N PRO A 133 3.80 -2.11 14.36
CA PRO A 133 4.10 -3.25 15.26
C PRO A 133 3.93 -4.62 14.59
N TYR A 134 3.22 -4.67 13.45
CA TYR A 134 2.94 -5.87 12.66
C TYR A 134 3.80 -5.99 11.40
N SER A 135 4.80 -5.12 11.22
CA SER A 135 5.71 -5.13 10.07
C SER A 135 7.06 -5.73 10.46
N GLU A 136 7.52 -6.71 9.69
CA GLU A 136 8.80 -7.39 9.91
C GLU A 136 9.76 -7.16 8.74
N LYS A 137 11.08 -7.21 8.97
CA LYS A 137 12.05 -7.23 7.86
C LYS A 137 11.97 -8.56 7.12
N GLY A 138 11.72 -8.47 5.81
CA GLY A 138 11.54 -9.60 4.91
C GLY A 138 12.82 -10.07 4.20
N ASN A 139 13.94 -9.34 4.29
CA ASN A 139 15.17 -9.63 3.54
C ASN A 139 15.63 -11.10 3.70
N LEU A 140 15.63 -11.60 4.93
CA LEU A 140 16.03 -12.98 5.26
C LEU A 140 14.86 -13.97 5.28
N LEU A 141 13.64 -13.50 5.58
CA LEU A 141 12.44 -14.34 5.67
C LEU A 141 11.92 -14.77 4.29
N TYR A 142 12.17 -13.95 3.26
CA TYR A 142 11.70 -14.17 1.90
C TYR A 142 12.82 -13.88 0.89
N PRO A 143 13.91 -14.65 0.91
CA PRO A 143 15.11 -14.38 0.09
C PRO A 143 14.80 -14.39 -1.41
N ALA A 144 13.89 -15.26 -1.88
CA ALA A 144 13.47 -15.27 -3.28
C ALA A 144 12.81 -13.94 -3.70
N VAL A 145 11.92 -13.38 -2.86
CA VAL A 145 11.26 -12.10 -3.13
C VAL A 145 12.26 -10.95 -3.03
N TYR A 146 13.15 -11.00 -2.03
CA TYR A 146 14.19 -9.99 -1.82
C TYR A 146 15.18 -9.93 -3.00
N ASN A 147 15.61 -11.09 -3.50
CA ASN A 147 16.50 -11.18 -4.65
C ASN A 147 15.81 -10.69 -5.93
N GLU A 148 14.53 -11.02 -6.12
CA GLU A 148 13.78 -10.59 -7.31
C GLU A 148 13.65 -9.06 -7.39
N ILE A 149 13.30 -8.39 -6.27
CA ILE A 149 13.18 -6.93 -6.26
C ILE A 149 14.52 -6.20 -6.37
N ASN A 150 15.64 -6.90 -6.17
CA ASN A 150 17.01 -6.39 -6.20
C ASN A 150 17.85 -7.04 -7.31
N ARG A 151 17.21 -7.63 -8.32
CA ARG A 151 17.88 -8.41 -9.37
C ARG A 151 18.95 -7.63 -10.13
N GLU A 152 18.69 -6.36 -10.42
CA GLU A 152 19.63 -5.48 -11.11
C GLU A 152 20.60 -4.80 -10.14
N GLN A 153 20.09 -4.29 -9.02
CA GLN A 153 20.86 -3.60 -8.00
C GLN A 153 20.20 -3.74 -6.63
N GLU A 154 21.01 -3.89 -5.59
CA GLU A 154 20.56 -4.06 -4.21
C GLU A 154 20.17 -2.74 -3.51
N VAL A 155 19.13 -2.08 -4.03
CA VAL A 155 18.68 -0.76 -3.57
C VAL A 155 17.43 -0.79 -2.68
N TYR A 156 16.79 -1.94 -2.51
CA TYR A 156 15.57 -2.10 -1.71
C TYR A 156 15.80 -2.95 -0.46
N ASP A 157 15.19 -2.53 0.64
CA ASP A 157 14.83 -3.42 1.73
C ASP A 157 13.40 -3.95 1.51
N LEU A 158 13.18 -5.19 1.92
CA LEU A 158 11.88 -5.84 1.94
C LEU A 158 11.31 -5.82 3.36
N TYR A 159 10.06 -5.44 3.48
CA TYR A 159 9.26 -5.62 4.68
C TYR A 159 8.05 -6.50 4.36
N VAL A 160 7.53 -7.18 5.37
CA VAL A 160 6.39 -8.08 5.25
C VAL A 160 5.40 -7.82 6.37
N ILE A 161 4.11 -7.88 6.03
CA ILE A 161 2.99 -7.85 6.96
C ILE A 161 2.15 -9.10 6.68
N ARG A 162 1.94 -9.93 7.69
CA ARG A 162 1.10 -11.13 7.62
C ARG A 162 -0.25 -10.82 8.25
N LYS A 163 -1.33 -11.40 7.72
CA LYS A 163 -2.68 -11.28 8.29
C LYS A 163 -2.70 -11.62 9.78
N THR A 164 -2.07 -12.72 10.19
CA THR A 164 -1.99 -13.15 11.60
C THR A 164 -1.34 -12.09 12.49
N ASN A 165 -0.21 -11.54 12.08
CA ASN A 165 0.54 -10.56 12.87
C ASN A 165 -0.19 -9.23 12.94
N TYR A 166 -0.85 -8.83 11.84
CA TYR A 166 -1.71 -7.66 11.81
C TYR A 166 -2.90 -7.81 12.76
N LEU A 167 -3.65 -8.92 12.66
CA LEU A 167 -4.82 -9.15 13.52
C LEU A 167 -4.43 -9.22 15.00
N TYR A 168 -3.32 -9.91 15.32
CA TYR A 168 -2.81 -9.96 16.69
C TYR A 168 -2.42 -8.56 17.21
N ALA A 169 -1.74 -7.75 16.41
CA ALA A 169 -1.35 -6.40 16.83
C ALA A 169 -2.55 -5.45 17.00
N MET A 170 -3.62 -5.64 16.23
CA MET A 170 -4.81 -4.79 16.28
C MET A 170 -5.84 -5.25 17.32
N TYR A 171 -5.90 -6.54 17.60
CA TYR A 171 -6.99 -7.16 18.37
C TYR A 171 -6.53 -8.16 19.43
N GLY A 172 -5.23 -8.41 19.61
CA GLY A 172 -4.69 -9.48 20.46
C GLY A 172 -4.95 -9.36 21.96
N ASP A 173 -5.38 -8.19 22.45
CA ASP A 173 -5.88 -8.00 23.83
C ASP A 173 -7.40 -8.18 23.94
N SER A 174 -8.10 -8.37 22.82
CA SER A 174 -9.52 -8.73 22.76
C SER A 174 -9.60 -10.23 22.53
N THR A 175 -10.12 -10.98 23.49
CA THR A 175 -10.43 -12.40 23.37
C THR A 175 -11.30 -12.66 22.13
N PHE A 176 -10.67 -13.00 21.01
CA PHE A 176 -11.35 -13.55 19.84
C PHE A 176 -11.47 -15.04 20.06
N ASP A 177 -12.65 -15.46 20.53
CA ASP A 177 -13.08 -16.86 20.49
C ASP A 177 -13.03 -17.35 19.05
N MET A 178 -12.05 -18.20 18.77
CA MET A 178 -11.86 -18.91 17.50
C MET A 178 -12.86 -20.08 17.36
N GLU A 179 -14.10 -19.96 17.84
CA GLU A 179 -15.09 -21.05 17.79
C GLU A 179 -16.10 -20.98 16.63
N GLU A 180 -16.26 -19.87 15.91
CA GLU A 180 -17.33 -19.76 14.90
C GLU A 180 -16.94 -19.97 13.41
N ILE A 181 -15.69 -20.28 13.07
CA ILE A 181 -15.29 -20.47 11.64
C ILE A 181 -15.26 -21.95 11.20
N ASN A 182 -15.69 -22.90 12.04
CA ASN A 182 -15.64 -24.33 11.74
C ASN A 182 -17.01 -25.04 11.77
N LEU A 183 -18.09 -24.32 11.49
CA LEU A 183 -19.42 -24.91 11.30
C LEU A 183 -20.08 -24.33 10.06
N GLU A 184 -19.54 -24.65 8.89
CA GLU A 184 -20.28 -24.77 7.62
C GLU A 184 -19.32 -25.30 6.54
N ALA A 185 -19.06 -26.62 6.61
CA ALA A 185 -18.50 -27.43 5.54
C ALA A 185 -19.35 -28.69 5.39
#